data_AF-A0A0H5C227-F1
#
_entry.id   AF-A0A0H5C227-F1
#
_cell.length_a   1.000
_cell.length_b   1.000
_cell.length_c   1.000
_cell.angle_alpha   90.00
_cell.angle_beta   90.00
_cell.angle_gamma   90.00
#
_symmetry.space_group_name_H-M   'P 1'
#
loop_
_entity.id
_entity.type
_entity.pdbx_description
1 polymer ?
#
loop_
_entity_poly.entity_id
_entity_poly.type
_entity_poly.pdbx_seq_one_letter_code
_entity_poly.pdbx_strand_id
1 'polypeptide(L)' 'MICAENVVYNQLYDLVAEDQAIGDTIYVLTKAYDNGNVPLPSFIKHTRSLAREQFFKKAMIVKISQMLNLNT' A
#
# COMPACT_ATOMS: atom_id res chain seq x y z
N MET A 1 12.31 -0.58 20.95
CA MET A 1 12.12 -0.44 19.49
C MET A 1 12.57 -1.75 18.87
N ILE A 2 11.69 -2.47 18.19
CA ILE A 2 12.05 -3.70 17.47
C ILE A 2 12.33 -3.28 16.03
N CYS A 3 13.53 -3.55 15.55
CA CYS A 3 13.95 -3.28 14.17
C CYS A 3 14.34 -4.59 13.52
N ALA A 4 14.21 -4.66 12.20
CA ALA A 4 14.68 -5.81 11.44
C ALA A 4 16.21 -5.91 11.43
N GLU A 5 16.71 -7.09 11.07
CA GLU A 5 18.13 -7.45 11.09
C GLU A 5 19.01 -6.57 10.19
N ASN A 6 18.45 -6.01 9.11
CA ASN A 6 19.15 -5.05 8.25
C ASN A 6 18.21 -3.99 7.66
N VAL A 7 18.80 -2.98 7.01
CA VAL A 7 18.07 -1.85 6.41
C VAL A 7 17.08 -2.31 5.33
N VAL A 8 17.43 -3.34 4.56
CA VAL A 8 16.58 -3.89 3.48
C VAL A 8 15.35 -4.59 4.05
N TYR A 9 15.48 -5.32 5.15
CA TYR A 9 14.33 -5.92 5.83
C TYR A 9 13.42 -4.86 6.45
N ASN A 10 13.96 -3.79 7.04
CA ASN A 10 13.13 -2.67 7.52
C ASN A 10 12.35 -2.03 6.36
N GLN A 11 13.02 -1.79 5.24
CA GLN A 11 12.35 -1.29 4.03
C GLN A 11 11.23 -2.23 3.56
N LEU A 12 11.46 -3.55 3.59
CA LEU A 12 10.43 -4.53 3.23
C LEU A 12 9.24 -4.47 4.20
N TYR A 13 9.48 -4.36 5.51
CA TYR A 13 8.41 -4.20 6.50
C TYR A 13 7.57 -2.95 6.24
N ASP A 14 8.22 -1.81 6.02
CA ASP A 14 7.52 -0.55 5.75
C ASP A 14 6.70 -0.66 4.46
N LEU A 15 7.27 -1.23 3.39
CA LEU A 15 6.56 -1.41 2.12
C LEU A 15 5.33 -2.31 2.25
N VAL A 16 5.44 -3.43 2.96
CA VAL A 16 4.31 -4.34 3.19
C VAL A 16 3.24 -3.67 4.05
N ALA A 17 3.64 -2.97 5.12
CA ALA A 17 2.71 -2.25 5.97
C ALA A 17 1.95 -1.17 5.19
N GLU A 18 2.66 -0.41 4.36
CA GLU A 18 2.08 0.63 3.52
C GLU A 18 1.16 0.07 2.41
N ASP A 19 1.50 -1.07 1.79
CA ASP A 19 0.64 -1.74 0.81
C ASP A 19 -0.72 -2.12 1.41
N GLN A 20 -0.71 -2.66 2.63
CA GLN A 20 -1.92 -3.00 3.38
C GLN A 20 -2.69 -1.76 3.82
N ALA A 21 -2.00 -0.75 4.34
CA ALA A 21 -2.62 0.51 4.76
C ALA A 21 -3.33 1.23 3.60
N ILE A 22 -2.78 1.16 2.38
CA ILE A 22 -3.47 1.68 1.18
C ILE A 22 -4.77 0.91 0.91
N GLY A 23 -4.75 -0.42 1.03
CA GLY A 23 -5.95 -1.26 0.90
C GLY A 23 -7.06 -0.85 1.88
N ASP A 24 -6.71 -0.68 3.15
CA ASP A 24 -7.64 -0.21 4.19
C ASP A 24 -8.16 1.20 3.89
N THR A 25 -7.29 2.09 3.40
CA THR A 25 -7.67 3.45 3.03
C THR A 25 -8.69 3.46 1.88
N ILE A 26 -8.47 2.65 0.84
CA ILE A 26 -9.41 2.52 -0.28
C ILE A 26 -10.75 1.95 0.22
N TYR A 27 -10.72 0.98 1.14
CA TYR A 27 -11.93 0.41 1.72
C TYR A 27 -12.76 1.44 2.50
N VAL A 28 -12.13 2.22 3.38
CA VAL A 28 -12.81 3.28 4.14
C VAL A 28 -13.29 4.39 3.20
N LEU A 29 -12.51 4.74 2.18
CA LEU A 29 -12.90 5.73 1.17
C LEU A 29 -14.12 5.28 0.37
N THR A 30 -14.21 3.98 0.05
CA THR A 30 -15.37 3.38 -0.61
C THR A 30 -16.61 3.50 0.27
N LYS A 31 -16.50 3.15 1.56
CA LYS A 31 -17.61 3.36 2.51
C LYS A 31 -18.03 4.84 2.62
N ALA A 32 -17.07 5.76 2.61
CA ALA A 32 -17.37 7.18 2.67
C ALA A 32 -18.09 7.68 1.40
N TYR A 33 -17.75 7.13 0.24
CA TYR A 33 -18.47 7.34 -1.01
C TYR A 33 -19.90 6.78 -0.96
N ASP A 34 -20.07 5.53 -0.52
CA ASP A 34 -21.38 4.87 -0.40
C ASP A 34 -22.33 5.61 0.56
N ASN A 35 -21.79 6.21 1.62
CA ASN A 35 -22.54 7.03 2.57
C ASN A 35 -22.85 8.45 2.05
N GLY A 36 -22.39 8.82 0.84
CA GLY A 36 -22.60 10.14 0.25
C GLY A 36 -21.70 11.25 0.81
N ASN A 37 -20.70 10.92 1.64
CA ASN A 37 -19.78 11.91 2.23
C ASN A 37 -18.72 12.40 1.24
N VAL A 38 -18.46 11.63 0.17
CA VAL A 38 -17.45 11.95 -0.85
C VAL A 38 -18.09 11.92 -2.23
N PRO A 39 -17.96 12.98 -3.06
CA PRO A 39 -18.50 12.99 -4.41
C PRO A 39 -17.66 12.12 -5.37
N LEU A 40 -18.31 11.54 -6.38
CA LEU A 40 -17.70 10.61 -7.34
C LEU A 40 -16.39 11.12 -7.97
N PRO A 41 -16.27 12.38 -8.43
CA PRO A 41 -15.02 12.87 -9.04
C PRO A 41 -13.84 12.85 -8.05
N SER A 42 -14.10 13.19 -6.78
CA SER A 42 -13.10 13.13 -5.72
C SER A 42 -12.74 11.68 -5.39
N PHE A 43 -13.73 10.80 -5.28
CA PHE A 43 -13.51 9.37 -5.05
C PHE A 43 -12.58 8.77 -6.11
N ILE A 44 -12.91 8.92 -7.40
CA ILE A 44 -12.12 8.37 -8.50
C ILE A 44 -10.70 8.93 -8.49
N LYS A 45 -10.52 10.24 -8.23
CA LYS A 45 -9.19 10.86 -8.18
C LYS A 45 -8.32 10.24 -7.08
N HIS A 46 -8.83 10.11 -5.87
CA HIS A 46 -8.06 9.58 -4.74
C HIS A 46 -7.80 8.08 -4.90
N THR A 47 -8.81 7.29 -5.27
CA THR A 47 -8.66 5.85 -5.49
C THR A 47 -7.63 5.54 -6.58
N ARG A 48 -7.62 6.29 -7.69
CA ARG A 48 -6.59 6.12 -8.74
C ARG A 48 -5.18 6.48 -8.26
N SER A 49 -5.05 7.55 -7.47
CA SER A 49 -3.75 7.97 -6.91
C SER A 49 -3.21 6.88 -5.97
N LEU A 50 -4.04 6.41 -5.05
CA LEU A 50 -3.70 5.35 -4.10
C LEU A 50 -3.36 4.03 -4.79
N ALA A 51 -4.16 3.61 -5.77
CA ALA A 51 -3.88 2.38 -6.53
C ALA A 51 -2.56 2.45 -7.30
N ARG A 52 -2.20 3.62 -7.85
CA ARG A 52 -0.90 3.83 -8.51
C ARG A 52 0.25 3.69 -7.51
N GLU A 53 0.10 4.27 -6.34
CA GLU A 53 1.11 4.16 -5.27
C GLU A 53 1.26 2.71 -4.80
N GLN A 54 0.14 2.01 -4.58
CA GLN A 54 0.13 0.60 -4.22
C GLN A 54 0.85 -0.27 -5.25
N PHE A 55 0.65 -0.01 -6.54
CA PHE A 55 1.34 -0.73 -7.60
C PHE A 55 2.87 -0.62 -7.49
N PHE A 56 3.40 0.58 -7.26
CA PHE A 56 4.84 0.76 -7.10
C PHE A 56 5.38 0.10 -5.83
N LYS A 57 4.62 0.12 -4.73
CA LYS A 57 4.99 -0.60 -3.50
C LYS A 57 5.04 -2.10 -3.72
N LYS A 58 4.01 -2.70 -4.34
CA LYS A 58 4.02 -4.13 -4.71
C LYS A 58 5.17 -4.50 -5.64
N ALA A 59 5.45 -3.69 -6.65
CA ALA A 59 6.58 -3.92 -7.54
C ALA A 59 7.93 -3.88 -6.79
N MET A 60 8.08 -2.97 -5.83
CA MET A 60 9.29 -2.87 -5.00
C MET A 60 9.40 -4.05 -4.02
N ILE A 61 8.29 -4.48 -3.41
CA ILE A 61 8.23 -5.69 -2.56
C ILE A 61 8.72 -6.90 -3.37
N VAL A 62 8.16 -7.15 -4.56
CA VAL A 62 8.56 -8.27 -5.41
C VAL A 62 10.06 -8.22 -5.74
N LYS A 63 10.58 -7.03 -6.07
CA LYS A 63 12.01 -6.86 -6.36
C LYS A 63 12.90 -7.16 -5.16
N ILE A 64 12.53 -6.70 -3.96
CA ILE A 64 13.29 -6.94 -2.73
C ILE A 64 13.19 -8.42 -2.33
N SER A 65 12.02 -9.03 -2.43
CA SER A 65 11.84 -10.46 -2.15
C SER A 65 12.71 -11.34 -3.05
N GLN A 66 12.81 -11.01 -4.34
CA GLN A 66 13.72 -11.70 -5.26
C GLN A 66 15.19 -11.54 -4.86
N MET A 67 15.61 -10.35 -4.43
CA MET A 67 16.98 -10.11 -3.95
C MET A 67 17.30 -10.89 -2.67
N LEU A 68 16.31 -11.06 -1.80
CA LEU A 68 16.43 -11.78 -0.52
C LEU A 68 16.14 -13.29 -0.64
N ASN A 69 15.83 -13.79 -1.84
CA ASN A 69 15.36 -15.16 -2.09
C ASN A 69 14.19 -15.59 -1.19
N LEU A 70 13.28 -14.65 -0.92
CA LEU A 70 12.07 -14.90 -0.16
C LEU A 70 10.97 -15.41 -1.11
N ASN A 71 10.34 -16.53 -0.78
CA ASN A 71 9.13 -17.01 -1.44
C ASN A 71 7.92 -16.25 -0.85
N THR A 72 7.70 -15.02 -1.29
CA THR A 72 6.49 -14.23 -0.98
C THR A 72 5.60 -14.10 -2.20
#